data_AF-A0A2D2Q412-F1
#
_entry.id   AF-A0A2D2Q412-F1
#
_cell.length_a   1.000
_cell.length_b   1.000
_cell.length_c   1.000
_cell.angle_alpha   90.00
_cell.angle_beta   90.00
_cell.angle_gamma   90.00
#
_symmetry.space_group_name_H-M   'P 1'
#
loop_
_entity.id
_entity.type
_entity.pdbx_description
1 polymer ?
#
loop_
_entity_poly.entity_id
_entity_poly.type
_entity_poly.pdbx_seq_one_letter_code
_entity_poly.pdbx_strand_id
1 'polypeptide(L)'
;MFSVRLFGRQLSVLVGVVTLFAGGAIAQPVSLIARQNQPTQLADGIYLFGESPQPHQTGHGYIVFEVSNQQVRGAFYLPNSSFDCFVGTVGDQQLDVTVEATYDDETYPAHVDLFSFYSLDHVSSGDRAILSACHAN
;
A
#
# COMPACT_ATOMS: atom_id res chain seq x y z
N MET A 1 3.72 -7.62 -61.31
CA MET A 1 3.79 -8.57 -62.43
C MET A 1 5.24 -9.05 -62.56
N PHE A 2 5.44 -10.37 -62.44
CA PHE A 2 6.64 -11.20 -62.78
C PHE A 2 7.97 -10.85 -62.07
N SER A 3 8.36 -11.57 -61.00
CA SER A 3 8.99 -12.90 -60.94
C SER A 3 10.34 -13.00 -61.65
N VAL A 4 11.42 -13.28 -60.91
CA VAL A 4 12.35 -14.41 -61.20
C VAL A 4 13.00 -14.86 -59.88
N ARG A 5 12.71 -16.10 -59.46
CA ARG A 5 13.64 -16.93 -58.67
C ARG A 5 14.44 -17.74 -59.66
N LEU A 6 15.74 -17.97 -59.46
CA LEU A 6 16.39 -19.26 -59.73
C LEU A 6 17.87 -19.26 -59.31
N PHE A 7 18.35 -20.46 -58.93
CA PHE A 7 19.75 -20.87 -58.70
C PHE A 7 20.42 -20.45 -57.37
N GLY A 8 20.99 -21.32 -56.54
CA GLY A 8 21.19 -22.77 -56.65
C GLY A 8 22.06 -23.30 -55.49
N ARG A 9 21.81 -24.57 -55.13
CA ARG A 9 22.72 -25.59 -54.54
C ARG A 9 23.51 -25.28 -53.24
N GLN A 10 23.07 -26.00 -52.19
CA GLN A 10 23.81 -26.90 -51.28
C GLN A 10 25.17 -26.48 -50.72
N LEU A 11 25.30 -26.51 -49.38
CA LEU A 11 26.11 -27.50 -48.65
C LEU A 11 25.98 -27.28 -47.14
N SER A 12 25.47 -28.29 -46.44
CA SER A 12 25.58 -28.41 -44.99
C SER A 12 27.06 -28.50 -44.63
N VAL A 13 27.52 -27.65 -43.71
CA VAL A 13 28.71 -27.94 -42.91
C VAL A 13 28.36 -27.70 -41.46
N LEU A 14 28.19 -28.79 -40.73
CA LEU A 14 28.28 -28.82 -39.28
C LEU A 14 29.74 -28.52 -38.93
N VAL A 15 30.06 -27.25 -38.65
CA VAL A 15 31.28 -26.90 -37.94
C VAL A 15 30.89 -26.64 -36.50
N GLY A 16 31.19 -27.63 -35.65
CA GLY A 16 31.09 -27.49 -34.21
C GLY A 16 32.03 -26.38 -33.75
N VAL A 17 31.44 -25.37 -33.11
CA VAL A 17 32.19 -24.40 -32.31
C VAL A 17 31.83 -24.68 -30.87
N VAL A 18 32.73 -25.41 -30.20
CA VAL A 18 32.81 -25.46 -28.74
C VAL A 18 33.39 -24.11 -28.32
N THR A 19 32.53 -23.19 -27.89
CA THR A 19 32.96 -21.97 -27.19
C THR A 19 32.73 -22.14 -25.71
N LEU A 20 33.85 -22.14 -24.98
CA LEU A 20 33.95 -22.09 -23.54
C LEU A 20 33.06 -20.97 -22.99
N PHE A 21 32.22 -21.32 -22.02
CA PHE A 21 31.48 -20.35 -21.20
C PHE A 21 32.49 -19.57 -20.34
N ALA A 22 33.01 -18.46 -20.85
CA ALA A 22 33.59 -17.44 -20.00
C ALA A 22 32.42 -16.79 -19.24
N GLY A 23 32.43 -16.96 -17.91
CA GLY A 23 31.37 -16.50 -17.01
C GLY A 23 31.12 -15.00 -17.16
N GLY A 24 30.09 -14.64 -17.94
CA GLY A 24 29.45 -13.35 -17.85
C GLY A 24 28.44 -13.42 -16.71
N ALA A 25 28.74 -12.73 -15.60
CA ALA A 25 27.69 -12.37 -14.65
C ALA A 25 26.71 -11.44 -15.38
N ILE A 26 25.61 -12.01 -15.87
CA ILE A 26 24.45 -11.26 -16.35
C ILE A 26 23.86 -10.55 -15.14
N ALA A 27 24.27 -9.31 -14.92
CA ALA A 27 23.56 -8.39 -14.05
C ALA A 27 22.14 -8.26 -14.62
N GLN A 28 21.17 -8.82 -13.90
CA GLN A 28 19.76 -8.72 -14.26
C GLN A 28 19.38 -7.23 -14.22
N PRO A 29 18.71 -6.68 -15.25
CA PRO A 29 18.12 -5.37 -15.11
C PRO A 29 17.06 -5.46 -14.02
N VAL A 30 17.31 -4.82 -12.88
CA VAL A 30 16.29 -4.59 -11.85
C VAL A 30 15.18 -3.82 -12.53
N SER A 31 14.10 -4.51 -12.84
CA SER A 31 12.93 -3.92 -13.46
C SER A 31 12.26 -3.06 -12.40
N LEU A 32 12.50 -1.74 -12.43
CA LEU A 32 11.74 -0.75 -11.67
C LEU A 32 10.36 -0.57 -12.31
N ILE A 33 9.58 -1.64 -12.38
CA ILE A 33 8.17 -1.65 -12.83
C ILE A 33 7.48 -2.58 -11.83
N ALA A 34 6.62 -2.16 -10.89
CA ALA A 34 5.75 -1.00 -10.84
C ALA A 34 5.55 -0.51 -9.39
N ARG A 35 5.72 0.81 -9.15
CA ARG A 35 4.85 1.55 -8.21
C ARG A 35 3.85 2.35 -9.04
N GLN A 36 3.08 1.65 -9.86
CA GLN A 36 2.02 2.26 -10.66
C GLN A 36 0.78 1.42 -10.50
N ASN A 37 0.13 1.56 -9.35
CA ASN A 37 -1.31 1.77 -9.21
C ASN A 37 -1.69 1.80 -7.72
N GLN A 38 -1.13 2.73 -6.93
CA GLN A 38 -1.79 3.03 -5.65
C GLN A 38 -2.95 3.96 -6.00
N PRO A 39 -4.20 3.62 -5.67
CA PRO A 39 -5.32 4.52 -5.90
C PRO A 39 -4.97 5.89 -5.32
N THR A 40 -4.97 6.93 -6.15
CA THR A 40 -4.82 8.33 -5.72
C THR A 40 -5.97 8.75 -4.79
N GLN A 41 -7.02 7.94 -4.70
CA GLN A 41 -8.14 8.09 -3.80
C GLN A 41 -8.44 6.74 -3.16
N LEU A 42 -8.48 6.71 -1.83
CA LEU A 42 -9.04 5.58 -1.10
C LEU A 42 -10.52 5.43 -1.50
N ALA A 43 -10.92 4.20 -1.82
CA ALA A 43 -12.32 3.89 -2.07
C ALA A 43 -13.11 3.90 -0.76
N ASP A 44 -14.43 3.94 -0.86
CA ASP A 44 -15.29 3.77 0.32
C ASP A 44 -15.03 2.40 0.95
N GLY A 45 -14.87 2.37 2.27
CA GLY A 45 -14.53 1.15 3.02
C GLY A 45 -13.83 1.41 4.34
N ILE A 46 -13.54 0.33 5.08
CA ILE A 46 -12.83 0.38 6.36
C ILE A 46 -11.38 -0.05 6.17
N TYR A 47 -10.47 0.72 6.73
CA TYR A 47 -9.03 0.53 6.63
C TYR A 47 -8.41 0.37 8.01
N LEU A 48 -7.35 -0.46 8.08
CA LEU A 48 -6.52 -0.63 9.26
C LEU A 48 -5.05 -0.48 8.89
N PHE A 49 -4.33 0.37 9.63
CA PHE A 49 -2.90 0.57 9.52
C PHE A 49 -2.25 0.45 10.89
N GLY A 50 -0.97 0.08 10.93
CA GLY A 50 -0.22 -0.04 12.18
C GLY A 50 1.27 0.18 12.03
N GLU A 51 1.92 0.55 13.14
CA GLU A 51 3.38 0.64 13.24
C GLU A 51 4.06 -0.74 13.22
N SER A 52 3.29 -1.81 13.45
CA SER A 52 3.73 -3.21 13.37
C SER A 52 2.91 -3.97 12.32
N PRO A 53 3.53 -4.88 11.54
CA PRO A 53 2.81 -5.77 10.63
C PRO A 53 1.98 -6.81 11.37
N GLN A 54 2.19 -7.00 12.67
CA GLN A 54 1.36 -7.84 13.53
C GLN A 54 0.37 -6.95 14.27
N PRO A 55 -0.93 -7.28 14.29
CA PRO A 55 -1.92 -6.49 15.02
C PRO A 55 -1.78 -6.67 16.54
N HIS A 56 -2.35 -5.74 17.31
CA HIS A 56 -2.45 -5.78 18.77
C HIS A 56 -1.12 -5.90 19.53
N GLN A 57 -0.02 -5.40 18.98
CA GLN A 57 1.27 -5.36 19.68
C GLN A 57 1.29 -4.22 20.70
N THR A 58 1.65 -4.53 21.94
CA THR A 58 1.78 -3.52 23.00
C THR A 58 2.86 -2.51 22.65
N GLY A 59 2.57 -1.22 22.86
CA GLY A 59 3.51 -0.12 22.58
C GLY A 59 3.58 0.31 21.11
N HIS A 60 2.73 -0.25 20.25
CA HIS A 60 2.60 0.15 18.85
C HIS A 60 1.27 0.84 18.60
N GLY A 61 1.33 1.94 17.86
CA GLY A 61 0.16 2.69 17.38
C GLY A 61 -0.51 2.04 16.18
N TYR A 62 -1.84 2.17 16.14
CA TYR A 62 -2.69 1.71 15.06
C TYR A 62 -3.71 2.77 14.69
N ILE A 63 -4.20 2.69 13.45
CA ILE A 63 -5.16 3.62 12.87
C ILE A 63 -6.27 2.80 12.22
N VAL A 64 -7.51 2.98 12.68
CA VAL A 64 -8.70 2.38 12.06
C VAL A 64 -9.64 3.49 11.63
N PHE A 65 -10.10 3.47 10.38
CA PHE A 65 -11.02 4.48 9.87
C PHE A 65 -11.91 3.96 8.76
N GLU A 66 -13.08 4.57 8.63
CA GLU A 66 -13.96 4.43 7.48
C GLU A 66 -13.77 5.60 6.51
N VAL A 67 -13.77 5.29 5.22
CA VAL A 67 -13.90 6.25 4.12
C VAL A 67 -15.33 6.17 3.58
N SER A 68 -16.00 7.32 3.47
CA SER A 68 -17.29 7.44 2.81
C SER A 68 -17.38 8.77 2.09
N ASN A 69 -17.53 8.75 0.76
CA ASN A 69 -17.57 9.96 -0.08
C ASN A 69 -16.37 10.90 0.18
N GLN A 70 -15.16 10.33 0.24
CA GLN A 70 -13.90 11.03 0.54
C GLN A 70 -13.77 11.64 1.94
N GLN A 71 -14.80 11.52 2.78
CA GLN A 71 -14.73 11.87 4.19
C GLN A 71 -14.17 10.69 4.97
N VAL A 72 -13.37 10.99 6.00
CA VAL A 72 -12.87 9.97 6.92
C VAL A 72 -13.37 10.22 8.31
N ARG A 73 -13.70 9.12 9.00
CA ARG A 73 -13.93 9.09 10.43
C ARG A 73 -13.25 7.87 10.99
N GLY A 74 -12.50 8.04 12.08
CA GLY A 74 -11.68 6.95 12.61
C GLY A 74 -11.08 7.26 13.95
N ALA A 75 -10.11 6.45 14.34
CA ALA A 75 -9.37 6.60 15.57
C ALA A 75 -7.89 6.26 15.40
N PHE A 76 -7.04 6.99 16.10
CA PHE A 76 -5.72 6.52 16.51
C PHE A 76 -5.89 5.73 17.81
N TYR A 77 -5.23 4.58 17.94
CA TYR A 77 -5.34 3.80 19.18
C TYR A 77 -4.06 3.05 19.54
N LEU A 78 -3.91 2.84 20.86
CA LEU A 78 -2.94 1.94 21.45
C LEU A 78 -3.67 0.73 22.05
N PRO A 79 -3.30 -0.51 21.68
CA PRO A 79 -3.99 -1.71 22.17
C PRO A 79 -4.04 -1.75 23.70
N ASN A 80 -5.23 -1.95 24.26
CA ASN A 80 -5.49 -2.02 25.71
C ASN A 80 -5.11 -0.77 26.51
N SER A 81 -5.07 0.40 25.87
CA SER A 81 -4.76 1.68 26.52
C SER A 81 -5.84 2.71 26.23
N SER A 82 -5.68 3.47 25.14
CA SER A 82 -6.48 4.64 24.81
C SER A 82 -6.71 4.73 23.30
N PHE A 83 -7.70 5.53 22.93
CA PHE A 83 -7.95 5.92 21.55
C PHE A 83 -8.38 7.39 21.50
N ASP A 84 -8.09 8.04 20.38
CA ASP A 84 -8.52 9.40 20.06
C ASP A 84 -9.22 9.38 18.70
N CYS A 85 -10.43 9.91 18.66
CA CYS A 85 -11.22 9.96 17.43
C CYS A 85 -10.70 11.07 16.52
N PHE A 86 -10.96 10.92 15.22
CA PHE A 86 -10.69 11.98 14.26
C PHE A 86 -11.71 11.99 13.13
N VAL A 87 -11.84 13.15 12.52
CA VAL A 87 -12.62 13.38 11.30
C VAL A 87 -11.78 14.11 10.29
N GLY A 88 -12.03 13.93 9.00
CA GLY A 88 -11.25 14.61 7.98
C GLY A 88 -11.58 14.19 6.56
N THR A 89 -10.59 14.29 5.68
CA THR A 89 -10.71 13.91 4.28
C THR A 89 -9.51 13.09 3.79
N VAL A 90 -9.76 12.28 2.76
CA VAL A 90 -8.68 11.60 2.02
C VAL A 90 -7.99 12.61 1.11
N GLY A 91 -6.69 12.84 1.33
CA GLY A 91 -5.82 13.63 0.48
C GLY A 91 -5.00 12.77 -0.48
N ASP A 92 -4.08 13.40 -1.22
CA ASP A 92 -3.11 12.67 -2.05
C ASP A 92 -2.13 11.93 -1.15
N GLN A 93 -2.29 10.61 -1.04
CA GLN A 93 -1.41 9.72 -0.26
C GLN A 93 -1.42 9.92 1.26
N GLN A 94 -2.30 10.77 1.79
CA GLN A 94 -2.37 11.10 3.21
C GLN A 94 -3.81 11.26 3.68
N LEU A 95 -4.00 11.29 5.00
CA LEU A 95 -5.22 11.81 5.61
C LEU A 95 -4.98 13.21 6.15
N ASP A 96 -5.88 14.12 5.85
CA ASP A 96 -5.94 15.46 6.44
C ASP A 96 -7.07 15.43 7.48
N VAL A 97 -6.72 15.44 8.77
CA VAL A 97 -7.67 15.16 9.86
C VAL A 97 -7.63 16.21 10.96
N THR A 98 -8.73 16.32 11.67
CA THR A 98 -8.85 17.00 12.96
C THR A 98 -9.03 15.91 14.01
N VAL A 99 -8.11 15.86 14.97
CA VAL A 99 -8.21 14.95 16.12
C VAL A 99 -9.14 15.56 17.15
N GLU A 100 -10.07 14.74 17.63
CA GLU A 100 -11.01 15.03 18.71
C GLU A 100 -10.52 14.24 19.91
N ALA A 101 -9.75 14.89 20.79
CA ALA A 101 -9.20 14.22 21.97
C ALA A 101 -10.33 13.69 22.85
N THR A 102 -10.32 12.40 23.20
CA THR A 102 -11.46 11.80 23.91
C THR A 102 -11.60 12.32 25.35
N TYR A 103 -10.52 12.88 25.91
CA TYR A 103 -10.43 13.26 27.32
C TYR A 103 -10.33 14.77 27.57
N ASP A 104 -10.16 15.57 26.52
CA ASP A 104 -10.02 17.02 26.58
C ASP A 104 -10.89 17.66 25.48
N ASP A 105 -11.47 18.84 25.72
CA ASP A 105 -12.26 19.58 24.70
C ASP A 105 -11.37 20.22 23.61
N GLU A 106 -10.15 19.71 23.43
CA GLU A 106 -9.15 20.22 22.50
C GLU A 106 -9.24 19.46 21.18
N THR A 107 -9.26 20.23 20.09
CA THR A 107 -9.15 19.69 18.74
C THR A 107 -7.90 20.24 18.07
N TYR A 108 -7.20 19.40 17.34
CA TYR A 108 -5.98 19.82 16.64
C TYR A 108 -5.86 19.17 15.26
N PRO A 109 -5.36 19.91 14.26
CA PRO A 109 -5.13 19.35 12.94
C PRO A 109 -3.92 18.40 12.94
N ALA A 110 -4.00 17.34 12.14
CA ALA A 110 -2.91 16.41 11.90
C ALA A 110 -2.92 15.92 10.44
N HIS A 111 -1.73 15.55 9.97
CA HIS A 111 -1.53 14.90 8.68
C HIS A 111 -1.01 13.49 8.91
N VAL A 112 -1.66 12.49 8.30
CA VAL A 112 -1.27 11.09 8.42
C VAL A 112 -0.73 10.60 7.08
N ASP A 113 0.59 10.41 6.99
CA ASP A 113 1.18 9.71 5.85
C ASP A 113 0.95 8.20 6.00
N LEU A 114 -0.05 7.67 5.30
CA LEU A 114 -0.42 6.26 5.37
C LEU A 114 0.69 5.32 4.87
N PHE A 115 1.62 5.81 4.06
CA PHE A 115 2.74 5.00 3.55
C PHE A 115 3.83 4.75 4.59
N SER A 116 3.80 5.49 5.71
CA SER A 116 4.70 5.26 6.84
C SER A 116 4.28 4.09 7.74
N PHE A 117 3.09 3.51 7.51
CA PHE A 117 2.52 2.41 8.28
C PHE A 117 2.37 1.13 7.45
N TYR A 118 2.26 -0.01 8.14
CA TYR A 118 1.84 -1.26 7.52
C TYR A 118 0.34 -1.25 7.31
N SER A 119 -0.11 -1.44 6.07
CA SER A 119 -1.51 -1.74 5.79
C SER A 119 -1.82 -3.15 6.27
N LEU A 120 -2.82 -3.29 7.13
CA LEU A 120 -3.28 -4.56 7.68
C LEU A 120 -4.58 -4.94 6.99
N ASP A 121 -4.64 -6.16 6.48
CA ASP A 121 -5.74 -6.68 5.66
C ASP A 121 -6.93 -7.18 6.49
N HIS A 122 -6.74 -7.41 7.79
CA HIS A 122 -7.77 -7.92 8.67
C HIS A 122 -8.17 -6.92 9.76
N VAL A 123 -9.34 -6.32 9.59
CA VAL A 123 -10.02 -5.53 10.62
C VAL A 123 -10.75 -6.46 11.59
N SER A 124 -10.35 -6.46 12.86
CA SER A 124 -10.93 -7.30 13.92
C SER A 124 -12.24 -6.74 14.47
N SER A 125 -12.89 -7.48 15.38
CA SER A 125 -14.03 -6.99 16.14
C SER A 125 -13.66 -5.85 17.09
N GLY A 126 -12.43 -5.85 17.63
CA GLY A 126 -11.93 -4.78 18.50
C GLY A 126 -11.77 -3.47 17.72
N ASP A 127 -11.17 -3.56 16.52
CA ASP A 127 -11.03 -2.42 15.61
C ASP A 127 -12.38 -1.81 15.24
N ARG A 128 -13.36 -2.67 14.90
CA ARG A 128 -14.74 -2.24 14.60
C ARG A 128 -15.42 -1.60 15.80
N ALA A 129 -15.17 -2.09 17.02
CA ALA A 129 -15.73 -1.50 18.22
C ALA A 129 -15.17 -0.10 18.49
N ILE A 130 -13.86 0.10 18.31
CA ILE A 130 -13.21 1.42 18.42
C ILE A 130 -13.80 2.38 17.37
N LEU A 131 -13.84 1.95 16.10
CA LEU A 131 -14.43 2.75 15.03
C LEU A 131 -15.88 3.14 15.36
N SER A 132 -16.70 2.17 15.81
CA SER A 132 -18.09 2.41 16.21
C SER A 132 -18.22 3.43 17.34
N ALA A 133 -17.29 3.48 18.29
CA ALA A 133 -17.32 4.49 19.36
C ALA A 133 -17.16 5.90 18.79
N CYS A 134 -16.32 6.08 17.77
CA CYS A 134 -16.13 7.36 17.11
C CYS A 134 -17.30 7.80 16.22
N HIS A 135 -18.25 6.91 15.89
CA HIS A 135 -19.50 7.30 15.21
C HIS A 135 -20.62 7.71 16.19
N ALA A 136 -20.45 7.47 17.49
CA ALA A 136 -21.47 7.75 18.49
C ALA A 136 -21.40 9.17 19.08
N ASN A 137 -20.32 9.93 18.77
CA ASN A 137 -20.13 11.34 19.11
C ASN A 137 -20.57 12.25 17.95
#